data_AF-A0A8C7XDS8-F1
#
_entry.id   AF-A0A8C7XDS8-F1
#
_cell.length_a   1.000
_cell.length_b   1.000
_cell.length_c   1.000
_cell.angle_alpha   90.00
_cell.angle_beta   90.00
_cell.angle_gamma   90.00
#
_symmetry.space_group_name_H-M   'P 1'
#
loop_
_entity.id
_entity.type
_entity.pdbx_description
1 polymer ?
#
loop_
_entity_poly.entity_id
_entity_poly.type
_entity_poly.pdbx_seq_one_letter_code
_entity_poly.pdbx_strand_id
1 'polypeptide(L)' 'MATSAKRKQEETHLKMLREMTSLPANRKCFDCDQRGPTYVNMTVGSFVCTTCSGIL' A
#
# COMPACT_ATOMS: atom_id res chain seq x y z
N MET A 1 -23.67 -6.14 -8.96
CA MET A 1 -23.68 -5.20 -7.81
C MET A 1 -22.94 -5.84 -6.64
N ALA A 2 -22.06 -5.13 -5.96
CA ALA A 2 -21.36 -5.65 -4.77
C ALA A 2 -22.33 -5.77 -3.58
N THR A 3 -22.28 -6.89 -2.86
CA THR A 3 -23.12 -7.11 -1.68
C THR A 3 -22.73 -6.14 -0.55
N SER A 4 -23.65 -5.90 0.40
CA SER A 4 -23.35 -5.07 1.58
C SER A 4 -22.15 -5.62 2.39
N ALA A 5 -22.05 -6.95 2.50
CA ALA A 5 -20.93 -7.62 3.13
C ALA A 5 -19.59 -7.35 2.43
N LYS A 6 -19.56 -7.40 1.09
CA LYS A 6 -18.36 -7.10 0.31
C LYS A 6 -17.88 -5.67 0.55
N ARG A 7 -18.80 -4.68 0.55
CA ARG A 7 -18.48 -3.27 0.83
C ARG A 7 -17.86 -3.07 2.21
N LYS A 8 -18.45 -3.68 3.25
CA LYS A 8 -17.92 -3.60 4.63
C LYS A 8 -16.51 -4.19 4.74
N GLN A 9 -16.24 -5.28 4.02
CA GLN A 9 -14.91 -5.88 3.99
C GLN A 9 -13.89 -4.97 3.29
N GLU A 10 -14.26 -4.40 2.13
CA GLU A 10 -13.42 -3.45 1.39
C GLU A 10 -13.07 -2.22 2.24
N GLU A 11 -14.04 -1.65 2.97
CA GLU A 11 -13.81 -0.54 3.91
C GLU A 11 -12.84 -0.91 5.03
N THR A 12 -12.97 -2.12 5.57
CA THR A 12 -12.09 -2.63 6.63
C THR A 12 -10.65 -2.77 6.10
N HIS A 13 -10.48 -3.34 4.91
CA HIS A 13 -9.17 -3.49 4.28
C HIS A 13 -8.53 -2.14 3.94
N LEU A 14 -9.33 -1.17 3.45
CA LEU A 14 -8.86 0.19 3.18
C LEU A 14 -8.42 0.90 4.45
N LYS A 15 -9.12 0.69 5.58
CA LYS A 15 -8.71 1.23 6.88
C LYS A 15 -7.36 0.66 7.30
N MET A 16 -7.17 -0.65 7.22
CA MET A 16 -5.90 -1.31 7.56
C MET A 16 -4.75 -0.81 6.67
N LEU A 17 -4.99 -0.67 5.36
CA LEU A 17 -3.99 -0.13 4.43
C LEU A 17 -3.57 1.31 4.81
N ARG A 18 -4.52 2.17 5.20
CA ARG A 18 -4.23 3.54 5.66
C ARG A 18 -3.44 3.56 6.97
N GLU A 19 -3.76 2.66 7.90
CA GLU A 19 -3.01 2.53 9.14
C GLU A 19 -1.56 2.11 8.85
N MET A 20 -1.34 1.14 7.96
CA MET A 20 0.00 0.72 7.55
C MET A 20 0.79 1.84 6.84
N THR A 21 0.20 2.57 5.90
CA THR A 21 0.90 3.67 5.19
C THR A 21 1.20 4.86 6.10
N SER A 22 0.50 4.99 7.23
CA SER A 22 0.76 6.04 8.22
C SER A 22 2.03 5.82 9.03
N LEU A 23 2.51 4.57 9.13
CA LEU A 23 3.72 4.21 9.86
C LEU A 23 4.95 4.91 9.25
N PRO A 24 5.85 5.50 10.06
CA PRO A 24 7.00 6.26 9.55
C PRO A 24 7.85 5.51 8.53
N ALA A 25 8.06 4.21 8.72
CA ALA A 25 8.82 3.35 7.80
C ALA A 25 8.16 3.21 6.42
N ASN A 26 6.84 3.29 6.34
CA ASN A 26 6.08 3.10 5.10
C ASN A 26 5.77 4.41 4.38
N ARG A 27 6.27 5.55 4.88
CA ARG A 27 6.13 6.87 4.22
C ARG A 27 7.14 7.10 3.10
N LYS A 28 8.09 6.18 2.96
CA LYS A 28 9.15 6.22 1.96
C LYS A 28 9.16 4.93 1.15
N CYS A 29 9.60 5.04 -0.09
CA CYS A 29 9.86 3.90 -0.95
C CYS A 29 10.93 3.02 -0.33
N PHE A 30 10.65 1.72 -0.25
CA PHE A 30 11.59 0.73 0.26
C PHE A 30 12.91 0.70 -0.54
N ASP A 31 12.85 0.87 -1.87
CA ASP A 31 14.03 0.70 -2.73
C ASP A 31 14.89 1.96 -2.84
N CYS A 32 14.28 3.15 -2.85
CA CYS A 32 14.99 4.41 -3.14
C CYS A 32 14.86 5.49 -2.05
N ASP A 33 14.17 5.19 -0.95
CA ASP A 33 13.95 6.08 0.21
C ASP A 33 13.27 7.43 -0.12
N GLN A 34 12.78 7.60 -1.36
CA GLN A 34 11.98 8.77 -1.73
C GLN A 34 10.61 8.72 -1.07
N ARG A 35 10.07 9.90 -0.73
CA ARG A 35 8.78 10.01 -0.04
C ARG A 35 7.62 9.64 -0.96
N GLY A 36 6.56 9.08 -0.36
CA GLY A 36 5.30 8.84 -1.04
C GLY A 36 5.31 7.58 -1.91
N PRO A 37 5.41 6.38 -1.32
CA PRO A 37 5.16 5.15 -2.06
C PRO A 37 3.71 5.09 -2.52
N THR A 38 3.53 4.60 -3.74
CA THR A 38 2.23 4.52 -4.44
C THR A 38 1.77 3.08 -4.64
N TYR A 39 2.69 2.13 -4.57
CA TYR A 39 2.44 0.71 -4.80
C TYR A 39 2.90 -0.13 -3.63
N VAL A 40 2.37 -1.36 -3.57
CA VAL A 40 2.81 -2.40 -2.65
C VAL A 40 3.39 -3.55 -3.46
N ASN A 41 4.63 -3.92 -3.18
CA ASN A 41 5.20 -5.16 -3.67
C ASN A 41 4.63 -6.32 -2.82
N MET A 42 3.70 -7.08 -3.40
CA MET A 42 3.02 -8.17 -2.69
C MET A 42 3.91 -9.40 -2.45
N THR A 43 5.02 -9.55 -3.20
CA THR A 43 5.96 -10.66 -3.04
C THR A 43 6.79 -10.50 -1.77
N VAL A 44 7.28 -9.28 -1.52
CA VAL A 44 8.15 -8.96 -0.37
C VAL A 44 7.37 -8.34 0.79
N GLY A 45 6.21 -7.74 0.51
CA GLY A 45 5.43 -6.99 1.51
C GLY A 45 5.98 -5.60 1.78
N SER A 46 6.49 -4.91 0.76
CA SER A 46 7.09 -3.56 0.89
C SER A 46 6.30 -2.48 0.16
N PHE A 47 6.43 -1.23 0.60
CA PHE A 47 5.84 -0.06 -0.05
C PHE A 47 6.85 0.58 -1.00
N VAL A 48 6.48 0.78 -2.27
CA VAL A 48 7.40 1.25 -3.32
C VAL A 48 6.77 2.40 -4.13
N CYS A 49 7.61 3.27 -4.71
CA CYS A 49 7.14 4.33 -5.60
C CYS A 49 6.87 3.79 -7.02
N THR A 50 6.19 4.58 -7.84
CA THR A 50 5.82 4.23 -9.23
C THR A 50 7.03 3.86 -10.09
N THR A 51 8.16 4.51 -9.88
CA THR A 51 9.40 4.22 -10.63
C THR A 51 9.95 2.85 -10.24
N CYS A 52 10.08 2.57 -8.94
CA CYS A 52 10.62 1.31 -8.45
C CYS A 52 9.70 0.12 -8.70
N SER A 53 8.37 0.33 -8.72
CA SER A 53 7.42 -0.74 -9.05
C SER A 53 7.58 -1.30 -10.47
N GLY A 54 8.11 -0.51 -11.41
CA GLY A 54 8.35 -0.92 -12.80
C GLY A 54 9.77 -1.43 -13.08
N ILE A 55 10.64 -1.46 -12.06
CA ILE A 55 12.01 -1.98 -12.16
C ILE A 55 12.06 -3.48 -11.80
N LEU A 56 10.97 -4.01 -11.23
CA LEU A 56 10.76 -5.42 -10.96
C LEU A 56 10.56 -6.23 -12.25
#